data_AF-A0A349LNI0-F1
#
_entry.id   AF-A0A349LNI0-F1
#
_cell.length_a   1.000
_cell.length_b   1.000
_cell.length_c   1.000
_cell.angle_alpha   90.00
_cell.angle_beta   90.00
_cell.angle_gamma   90.00
#
_symmetry.space_group_name_H-M   'P 1'
#
loop_
_entity.id
_entity.type
_entity.pdbx_description
1 polymer ?
#
loop_
_entity_poly.entity_id
_entity_poly.type
_entity_poly.pdbx_seq_one_letter_code
_entity_poly.pdbx_strand_id
1 'polypeptide(L)'
;MRANVNYGTGFKAPLFYHLYYPNYGVSTLQPEKSKNTEVGLHYETYSYDLHVVVYNNSITNVIQYTSIGCPTGYSSGCASNVATAKISRSLSWNCCTIR
;
A
#
# COMPACT_ATOMS: atom_id res chain seq x y z
N MET A 1 5.85 -17.54 23.91
CA MET A 1 4.83 -16.76 23.17
C MET A 1 5.32 -15.34 22.98
N ARG A 2 5.14 -14.77 21.78
CA ARG A 2 5.50 -13.39 21.43
C ARG A 2 4.34 -12.76 20.66
N ALA A 3 4.10 -11.48 20.86
CA ALA A 3 3.15 -10.71 20.09
C ALA A 3 3.84 -9.45 19.57
N ASN A 4 3.54 -9.08 18.32
CA ASN A 4 4.05 -7.89 17.67
C ASN A 4 2.89 -7.07 17.11
N VAL A 5 3.00 -5.74 17.24
CA VAL A 5 2.06 -4.80 16.64
C VAL A 5 2.89 -3.70 16.01
N ASN A 6 2.77 -3.55 14.69
CA ASN A 6 3.46 -2.54 13.93
C ASN A 6 2.43 -1.63 13.27
N TYR A 7 2.58 -0.33 13.45
CA TYR A 7 1.79 0.68 12.75
C TYR A 7 2.76 1.65 12.07
N GLY A 8 2.67 1.72 10.75
CA GLY A 8 3.54 2.56 9.93
C GLY A 8 2.72 3.38 8.94
N THR A 9 3.06 4.66 8.82
CA THR A 9 2.53 5.50 7.74
C THR A 9 3.69 5.95 6.86
N GLY A 10 3.46 5.95 5.56
CA GLY A 10 4.40 6.42 4.56
C GLY A 10 3.69 7.36 3.61
N PHE A 11 4.43 8.32 3.07
CA PHE A 11 3.95 9.13 1.97
C PHE A 11 4.99 9.10 0.86
N LYS A 12 4.52 9.10 -0.39
CA LYS A 12 5.35 9.22 -1.57
C LYS A 12 4.96 10.53 -2.25
N ALA A 13 5.92 11.45 -2.32
CA ALA A 13 5.71 12.71 -3.01
C ALA A 13 5.47 12.47 -4.51
N PRO A 14 4.61 13.27 -5.17
CA PRO A 14 4.46 13.22 -6.61
C PRO A 14 5.80 13.50 -7.29
N LEU A 15 6.12 12.75 -8.34
CA LEU A 15 7.31 13.00 -9.15
C LEU A 15 7.16 14.35 -9.86
N PHE A 16 8.24 15.14 -9.97
CA PHE A 16 8.23 16.43 -10.68
C PHE A 16 7.66 16.32 -12.10
N TYR A 17 7.89 15.18 -12.76
CA TYR A 17 7.33 14.85 -14.07
C TYR A 17 5.79 14.91 -14.09
N HIS A 18 5.12 14.41 -13.05
CA HIS A 18 3.66 14.44 -12.97
C HIS A 18 3.08 15.85 -12.70
N LEU A 19 3.91 16.82 -12.29
CA LEU A 19 3.47 18.19 -11.99
C LEU A 19 3.75 19.16 -13.15
N TYR A 20 4.85 18.96 -13.89
CA TYR A 20 5.33 19.93 -14.87
C TYR A 20 5.39 19.41 -16.31
N TYR A 21 4.99 18.16 -16.59
CA TYR A 21 5.02 17.68 -17.96
C TYR A 21 3.95 18.39 -18.81
N PRO A 22 4.34 19.06 -19.92
CA PRO A 22 3.39 19.77 -20.77
C PRO A 22 2.34 18.80 -21.31
N ASN A 23 1.06 19.19 -21.27
CA ASN A 23 -0.09 18.39 -21.70
C ASN A 23 -0.38 17.11 -20.88
N TYR A 24 0.23 16.93 -19.71
CA TYR A 24 -0.03 15.77 -18.83
C TYR A 24 -0.02 16.10 -17.33
N GLY A 25 0.78 17.09 -16.93
CA GLY A 25 1.01 17.45 -15.54
C GLY A 25 -0.16 18.20 -14.92
N VAL A 26 -0.74 17.62 -13.87
CA VAL A 26 -1.89 18.21 -13.16
C VAL A 26 -1.41 18.71 -11.80
N SER A 27 -1.42 20.03 -11.60
CA SER A 27 -0.94 20.68 -10.36
C SER A 27 -1.76 20.35 -9.12
N THR A 28 -2.92 19.71 -9.26
CA THR A 28 -3.81 19.28 -8.17
C THR A 28 -3.54 17.85 -7.68
N LEU A 29 -2.48 17.20 -8.18
CA LEU A 29 -2.09 15.86 -7.73
C LEU A 29 -1.75 15.85 -6.24
N GLN A 30 -2.34 14.91 -5.51
CA GLN A 30 -2.04 14.74 -4.09
C GLN A 30 -0.89 13.75 -3.92
N PRO A 31 -0.07 13.91 -2.86
CA PRO A 31 0.90 12.89 -2.51
C PRO A 31 0.20 11.55 -2.21
N GLU A 32 0.79 10.48 -2.72
CA GLU A 32 0.39 9.11 -2.44
C GLU A 32 0.60 8.82 -0.95
N LYS A 33 -0.44 8.34 -0.27
CA LYS A 33 -0.37 7.98 1.15
C LYS A 33 -0.49 6.47 1.29
N SER A 34 0.48 5.87 1.97
CA SER A 34 0.48 4.46 2.33
C SER A 34 0.30 4.32 3.84
N LYS A 35 -0.63 3.47 4.25
CA LYS A 35 -0.86 3.11 5.64
C LYS A 35 -0.69 1.61 5.77
N ASN A 36 0.19 1.18 6.67
CA ASN A 36 0.42 -0.22 6.96
C ASN A 36 0.14 -0.49 8.44
N THR A 37 -0.76 -1.42 8.70
CA THR A 37 -1.00 -1.95 10.04
C THR A 37 -0.71 -3.44 10.02
N GLU A 38 0.13 -3.91 10.93
CA GLU A 38 0.49 -5.31 11.04
C GLU A 38 0.38 -5.75 12.50
N VAL A 39 -0.22 -6.91 12.71
CA VAL A 39 -0.35 -7.57 14.01
C VAL A 39 0.12 -9.00 13.84
N GLY A 40 1.05 -9.44 14.68
CA GLY A 40 1.55 -10.79 14.67
C GLY A 40 1.51 -11.43 16.05
N LEU A 41 1.25 -12.73 16.05
CA LEU A 41 1.20 -13.58 17.22
C LEU A 41 1.99 -14.85 16.90
N HIS A 42 2.97 -15.12 17.74
CA HIS A 42 3.93 -16.21 17.61
C HIS A 42 3.84 -17.08 18.85
N TYR A 43 3.48 -18.35 18.62
CA TYR A 43 3.36 -19.34 19.66
C TYR A 43 4.27 -20.52 19.34
N GLU A 44 5.28 -20.71 20.19
CA GLU A 44 6.31 -21.73 20.04
C GLU A 44 6.23 -22.68 21.25
N THR A 45 6.13 -23.96 20.96
CA THR A 45 6.14 -25.09 21.92
C THR A 45 7.06 -26.19 21.38
N TYR A 46 7.48 -27.12 22.24
CA TYR A 46 8.40 -28.22 21.94
C TYR A 46 8.07 -29.07 20.68
N SER A 47 6.83 -29.05 20.20
CA SER A 47 6.39 -29.84 19.03
C SER A 47 5.64 -29.02 17.96
N TYR A 48 5.35 -27.74 18.22
CA TYR A 48 4.50 -26.91 17.37
C TYR A 48 5.00 -25.47 17.33
N ASP A 49 5.07 -24.93 16.12
CA ASP A 49 5.35 -23.52 15.84
C ASP A 49 4.19 -22.91 15.05
N LEU A 50 3.51 -21.93 15.66
CA LEU A 50 2.32 -21.29 15.09
C LEU A 50 2.56 -19.78 14.97
N HIS A 51 2.61 -19.31 13.72
CA HIS A 51 2.80 -17.91 13.38
C HIS A 51 1.56 -17.34 12.68
N VAL A 52 0.79 -16.55 13.43
CA VAL A 52 -0.34 -15.80 12.88
C VAL A 52 0.10 -14.37 12.72
N VAL A 53 0.37 -13.96 11.48
CA VAL A 53 0.49 -12.54 11.15
C VAL A 53 -0.84 -12.09 10.56
N VAL A 54 -1.17 -10.83 10.63
CA VAL A 54 -2.27 -10.17 9.92
C VAL A 54 -1.76 -8.80 9.54
N TYR A 55 -1.55 -8.55 8.26
CA TYR A 55 -1.24 -7.21 7.76
C TYR A 55 -2.42 -6.64 6.98
N ASN A 56 -2.60 -5.34 7.10
CA ASN A 56 -3.52 -4.53 6.34
C ASN A 56 -2.76 -3.32 5.79
N ASN A 57 -2.48 -3.38 4.50
CA ASN A 57 -1.86 -2.29 3.78
C ASN A 57 -2.94 -1.58 2.94
N SER A 58 -3.08 -0.28 3.12
CA SER A 58 -3.98 0.57 2.36
C SER A 58 -3.19 1.71 1.73
N ILE A 59 -3.11 1.72 0.40
CA ILE A 59 -2.50 2.77 -0.40
C ILE A 59 -3.62 3.59 -1.02
N THR A 60 -3.62 4.89 -0.74
CA THR A 60 -4.59 5.87 -1.22
C THR A 60 -3.92 6.91 -2.10
N ASN A 61 -4.69 7.51 -3.01
CA ASN A 61 -4.26 8.53 -3.95
C ASN A 61 -3.21 8.05 -4.96
N VAL A 62 -3.31 6.79 -5.41
CA VAL A 62 -2.39 6.27 -6.43
C VAL A 62 -2.56 7.07 -7.72
N ILE A 63 -1.46 7.66 -8.20
CA ILE A 63 -1.43 8.50 -9.38
C ILE A 63 -1.40 7.58 -10.60
N GLN A 64 -2.49 7.58 -11.37
CA GLN A 64 -2.60 6.82 -12.60
C GLN A 64 -3.04 7.70 -13.76
N TYR A 65 -2.69 7.25 -14.96
CA TYR A 65 -3.20 7.84 -16.18
C TYR A 65 -4.70 7.55 -16.34
N THR A 66 -5.49 8.59 -16.55
CA THR A 66 -6.90 8.49 -16.94
C THR A 66 -7.17 9.34 -18.16
N SER A 67 -8.01 8.85 -19.07
CA SER A 67 -8.53 9.63 -20.20
C SER A 67 -9.88 10.28 -19.89
N ILE A 68 -10.45 10.04 -18.70
CA ILE A 68 -11.78 10.51 -18.27
C ILE A 68 -11.64 11.39 -17.03
N GLY A 69 -12.36 12.51 -17.00
CA GLY A 69 -12.40 13.44 -15.85
C GLY A 69 -11.26 14.47 -15.81
N CYS A 70 -10.61 14.72 -16.94
CA CYS A 70 -9.51 15.67 -17.04
C CYS A 70 -9.99 17.13 -17.15
N PRO A 71 -9.21 18.12 -16.64
CA PRO A 71 -9.50 19.54 -16.82
C PRO A 71 -9.55 19.94 -18.31
N THR A 72 -10.20 21.06 -18.61
CA THR A 72 -10.26 21.62 -19.97
C THR A 72 -8.86 21.90 -20.51
N GLY A 73 -8.50 21.28 -21.64
CA GLY A 73 -7.17 21.40 -22.28
C GLY A 73 -6.39 20.09 -22.45
N TYR A 74 -6.84 18.99 -21.84
CA TYR A 74 -6.18 17.68 -21.91
C TYR A 74 -6.98 16.71 -22.80
N SER A 75 -6.63 16.60 -24.08
CA SER A 75 -7.38 15.78 -25.06
C SER A 75 -6.87 14.34 -25.21
N SER A 76 -5.63 14.07 -24.80
CA SER A 76 -5.01 12.73 -24.87
C SER A 76 -5.22 11.93 -23.57
N GLY A 77 -5.22 12.60 -22.42
CA GLY A 77 -5.40 12.04 -21.08
C GLY A 77 -4.59 12.81 -20.04
N CYS A 78 -4.83 12.56 -18.75
CA CYS A 78 -4.21 13.27 -17.64
C CYS A 78 -3.86 12.32 -16.49
N ALA A 79 -2.94 12.74 -15.62
CA ALA A 79 -2.70 12.04 -14.36
C ALA A 79 -3.82 12.39 -13.35
N SER A 80 -4.41 11.37 -12.71
CA SER A 80 -5.41 11.53 -11.67
C SER A 80 -5.20 10.52 -10.52
N ASN A 81 -5.67 10.87 -9.33
CA ASN A 81 -5.56 10.06 -8.11
C ASN A 81 -6.73 9.07 -8.07
N VAL A 82 -6.70 8.02 -8.90
CA VAL A 82 -7.90 7.20 -9.17
C VAL A 82 -7.94 5.92 -8.34
N ALA A 83 -6.78 5.39 -7.90
CA ALA A 83 -6.72 4.05 -7.35
C ALA A 83 -6.49 4.01 -5.82
N THR A 84 -7.23 3.11 -5.17
CA THR A 84 -7.01 2.67 -3.79
C THR A 84 -6.64 1.20 -3.81
N ALA A 85 -5.41 0.86 -3.42
CA ALA A 85 -4.97 -0.52 -3.32
C ALA A 85 -5.05 -0.99 -1.87
N LYS A 86 -5.73 -2.11 -1.61
CA LYS A 86 -5.78 -2.74 -0.30
C LYS A 86 -5.16 -4.13 -0.40
N ILE A 87 -4.12 -4.39 0.39
CA ILE A 87 -3.44 -5.67 0.44
C ILE A 87 -3.57 -6.19 1.87
N SER A 88 -4.29 -7.30 2.03
CA SER A 88 -4.55 -7.90 3.34
C SER A 88 -4.46 -9.41 3.28
N ARG A 89 -3.54 -10.02 4.04
CA ARG A 89 -3.56 -11.45 4.37
C ARG A 89 -2.49 -11.78 5.41
N SER A 90 -2.61 -12.91 6.10
CA SER A 90 -1.47 -13.70 6.59
C SER A 90 -1.97 -14.93 7.37
N LEU A 91 -1.29 -16.06 7.19
CA LEU A 91 -1.23 -17.20 8.13
C LEU A 91 -0.12 -18.15 7.64
N SER A 92 0.82 -18.53 8.53
CA SER A 92 1.90 -19.47 8.25
C SER A 92 1.96 -20.51 9.37
N TRP A 93 2.04 -21.79 9.03
CA TRP A 93 2.09 -22.88 10.01
C TRP A 93 3.17 -23.88 9.63
N ASN A 94 4.13 -24.08 10.52
CA ASN A 94 5.13 -25.13 10.40
C ASN A 94 4.85 -26.19 11.46
N CYS A 95 4.52 -27.40 11.03
CA CYS A 95 4.31 -28.54 11.92
C CYS A 95 5.59 -29.36 12.06
N CYS A 96 5.94 -29.66 13.31
CA CYS A 96 7.00 -30.57 13.74
C CYS A 96 8.45 -30.13 13.48
N THR A 97 8.98 -29.28 14.35
CA THR A 97 10.43 -29.26 14.61
C THR A 97 10.76 -30.44 15.54
N ILE A 98 11.04 -31.61 14.96
CA ILE A 98 11.60 -32.74 15.71
C ILE A 98 13.03 -32.37 16.05
N ARG A 99 13.35 -32.25 17.34
CA ARG A 99 14.73 -32.26 17.83
C ARG A 99 14.90 -33.30 18.91
#